data_AF-C6FBX7-F1
#
_entry.id   AF-C6FBX7-F1
#
_cell.length_a   1.000
_cell.length_b   1.000
_cell.length_c   1.000
_cell.angle_alpha   90.00
_cell.angle_beta   90.00
_cell.angle_gamma   90.00
#
_symmetry.space_group_name_H-M   'P 1'
#
loop_
_entity.id
_entity.type
_entity.pdbx_description
1 polymer ?
#
loop_
_entity_poly.entity_id
_entity_poly.type
_entity_poly.pdbx_seq_one_letter_code
_entity_poly.pdbx_strand_id
1 'polypeptide(L)'
;DQRKTGVDLVQSFVSANSGSVCINLGDVGAMAFTQSSQSLLTPRSFGVVDDIFCIFEGFLDNVAMLRQRYGLNKTANEVAIVIEVYRTLRDRGPYPADQVVRDLSGKFAFLLYDSTS
;
A
#
# COMPACT_ATOMS: atom_id res chain seq x y z
N ASP A 1 13.06 -17.26 -26.39
CA ASP A 1 12.55 -16.95 -25.05
C ASP A 1 13.42 -15.85 -24.46
N GLN A 2 13.02 -14.57 -24.54
CA GLN A 2 13.82 -13.46 -24.03
C GLN A 2 13.36 -13.07 -22.63
N ARG A 3 14.24 -13.27 -21.65
CA ARG A 3 14.00 -12.94 -20.25
C ARG A 3 14.02 -11.42 -20.09
N LYS A 4 12.89 -10.82 -19.72
CA LYS A 4 12.79 -9.38 -19.43
C LYS A 4 13.49 -9.03 -18.12
N THR A 5 14.19 -7.90 -18.07
CA THR A 5 14.69 -7.32 -16.82
C THR A 5 13.57 -6.67 -16.01
N GLY A 6 13.80 -6.32 -14.74
CA GLY A 6 12.81 -5.61 -13.93
C GLY A 6 12.37 -4.27 -14.55
N VAL A 7 13.32 -3.54 -15.14
CA VAL A 7 13.05 -2.29 -15.86
C VAL A 7 12.17 -2.55 -17.09
N ASP A 8 12.47 -3.60 -17.86
CA ASP A 8 11.66 -3.96 -19.04
C ASP A 8 10.23 -4.36 -18.67
N LEU A 9 10.04 -4.98 -17.51
CA LEU A 9 8.71 -5.35 -16.99
C LEU A 9 7.89 -4.10 -16.64
N VAL A 10 8.49 -3.17 -15.90
CA VAL A 10 7.84 -1.92 -15.52
C VAL A 10 7.52 -1.07 -16.76
N GLN A 11 8.46 -0.93 -17.69
CA GLN A 11 8.25 -0.19 -18.93
C GLN A 11 7.15 -0.84 -19.78
N SER A 12 7.11 -2.18 -19.86
CA SER A 12 6.02 -2.90 -20.54
C SER A 12 4.67 -2.62 -19.87
N PHE A 13 4.62 -2.63 -18.54
CA PHE A 13 3.39 -2.34 -17.79
C PHE A 13 2.91 -0.91 -18.03
N VAL A 14 3.79 0.08 -17.94
CA VAL A 14 3.44 1.50 -18.15
C VAL A 14 2.98 1.75 -19.59
N SER A 15 3.68 1.16 -20.57
CA SER A 15 3.31 1.28 -21.99
C SER A 15 1.96 0.62 -22.32
N ALA A 16 1.61 -0.46 -21.61
CA ALA A 16 0.36 -1.19 -21.84
C ALA A 16 -0.85 -0.57 -21.12
N ASN A 17 -0.63 0.25 -20.09
CA ASN A 17 -1.70 0.79 -19.24
C ASN A 17 -1.67 2.33 -19.24
N SER A 18 -2.57 2.93 -20.03
CA SER A 18 -2.77 4.37 -20.07
C SER A 18 -3.15 4.92 -18.69
N GLY A 19 -2.49 6.00 -18.25
CA GLY A 19 -2.73 6.59 -16.93
C GLY A 19 -2.19 5.77 -15.76
N SER A 20 -1.26 4.85 -16.03
CA SER A 20 -0.51 4.18 -14.98
C SER A 20 0.37 5.17 -14.20
N VAL A 21 0.54 4.86 -12.92
CA VAL A 21 1.46 5.54 -12.00
C VAL A 21 2.61 4.60 -11.75
N CYS A 22 3.83 5.10 -11.90
CA CYS A 22 5.05 4.37 -11.58
C CYS A 22 5.89 5.20 -10.61
N ILE A 23 6.25 4.60 -9.48
CA ILE A 23 7.15 5.17 -8.47
C ILE A 23 8.47 4.42 -8.57
N ASN A 24 9.54 5.15 -8.91
CA ASN A 24 10.89 4.61 -8.90
C ASN A 24 11.45 4.71 -7.48
N LEU A 25 11.91 3.59 -6.93
CA LEU A 25 12.44 3.46 -5.57
C LEU A 25 13.98 3.49 -5.60
N GLY A 26 14.55 4.41 -6.38
CA GLY A 26 15.98 4.47 -6.67
C GLY A 26 16.49 3.21 -7.37
N ASP A 27 17.64 2.70 -6.91
CA ASP A 27 18.30 1.53 -7.50
C ASP A 27 17.71 0.19 -7.01
N VAL A 28 16.74 0.22 -6.09
CA VAL A 28 16.17 -0.99 -5.47
C VAL A 28 15.06 -1.59 -6.32
N GLY A 29 14.28 -0.76 -7.01
CA GLY A 29 13.19 -1.22 -7.86
C GLY A 29 12.16 -0.14 -8.15
N ALA A 30 10.94 -0.57 -8.49
CA ALA A 30 9.82 0.34 -8.75
C ALA A 30 8.49 -0.30 -8.32
N MET A 31 7.53 0.55 -7.97
CA MET A 31 6.14 0.20 -7.75
C MET A 31 5.30 0.82 -8.86
N ALA A 32 4.44 0.03 -9.51
CA ALA A 32 3.55 0.54 -10.54
C ALA A 32 2.13 0.05 -10.34
N PHE A 33 1.16 0.93 -10.59
CA PHE A 33 -0.26 0.59 -10.60
C PHE A 33 -1.00 1.42 -11.66
N THR A 34 -2.23 1.05 -11.95
CA THR A 34 -3.10 1.82 -12.85
C THR A 34 -4.47 1.99 -12.21
N GLN A 35 -5.21 3.03 -12.60
CA GLN A 35 -6.63 3.16 -12.26
C GLN A 35 -7.55 2.64 -13.38
N SER A 36 -6.99 2.19 -14.50
CA SER A 36 -7.77 1.54 -15.56
C SER A 36 -8.43 0.26 -15.05
N SER A 37 -9.69 0.06 -15.44
CA SER A 37 -10.48 -1.13 -15.07
C SER A 37 -10.57 -1.37 -13.56
N GLN A 38 -10.47 -0.31 -12.75
CA GLN A 38 -10.64 -0.39 -11.31
C GLN A 38 -12.08 -0.82 -10.98
N SER A 39 -12.21 -1.82 -10.11
CA SER A 39 -13.50 -2.27 -9.61
C SER A 39 -14.11 -1.20 -8.69
N LEU A 40 -15.39 -0.88 -8.92
CA LEU A 40 -16.12 0.10 -8.09
C LEU A 40 -16.25 -0.33 -6.62
N LEU A 41 -16.19 -1.64 -6.34
CA LEU A 41 -16.31 -2.20 -5.00
C LEU A 41 -14.98 -2.39 -4.30
N THR A 42 -13.86 -2.23 -5.01
CA THR A 42 -12.51 -2.38 -4.46
C THR A 42 -11.63 -1.28 -5.05
N PRO A 43 -11.81 -0.02 -4.61
CA PRO A 43 -11.03 1.09 -5.11
C PRO A 43 -9.57 0.90 -4.72
N ARG A 44 -8.69 1.20 -5.67
CA ARG A 44 -7.24 1.29 -5.52
C ARG A 44 -6.82 2.71 -5.18
N SER A 45 -6.09 2.85 -4.10
CA SER A 45 -5.52 4.10 -3.61
C SER A 45 -4.02 3.94 -3.34
N PHE A 46 -3.32 5.06 -3.34
CA PHE A 46 -1.88 5.12 -3.10
C PHE A 46 -1.59 6.24 -2.11
N GLY A 47 -0.57 6.06 -1.29
CA GLY A 47 -0.16 7.04 -0.29
C GLY A 47 1.24 6.77 0.22
N VAL A 48 1.85 7.83 0.74
CA VAL A 48 3.20 7.81 1.29
C VAL A 48 3.17 8.58 2.61
N VAL A 49 3.74 7.99 3.66
CA VAL A 49 3.93 8.64 4.97
C VAL A 49 5.29 8.21 5.50
N ASP A 50 6.13 9.17 5.91
CA ASP A 50 7.47 8.93 6.46
C ASP A 50 8.30 7.94 5.61
N ASP A 51 8.34 8.16 4.30
CA ASP A 51 9.04 7.34 3.30
C ASP A 51 8.60 5.86 3.24
N ILE A 52 7.39 5.58 3.72
CA ILE A 52 6.70 4.30 3.56
C ILE A 52 5.63 4.45 2.49
N PHE A 53 5.80 3.72 1.39
CA PHE A 53 4.96 3.75 0.21
C PHE A 53 3.94 2.62 0.28
N CYS A 54 2.67 2.90 0.02
CA CYS A 54 1.61 1.89 0.08
C CYS A 54 0.63 2.04 -1.09
N ILE A 55 0.41 0.93 -1.80
CA ILE A 55 -0.73 0.74 -2.70
C ILE A 55 -1.76 -0.09 -1.94
N PHE A 56 -2.96 0.43 -1.80
CA PHE A 56 -4.08 -0.25 -1.17
C PHE A 56 -5.18 -0.48 -2.20
N GLU A 57 -5.86 -1.62 -2.14
CA GLU A 57 -7.02 -1.91 -2.97
C GLU A 57 -8.12 -2.53 -2.10
N GLY A 58 -9.31 -1.93 -2.08
CA GLY A 58 -10.42 -2.42 -1.28
C GLY A 58 -11.00 -1.41 -0.31
N PHE A 59 -11.53 -1.91 0.80
CA PHE A 59 -12.05 -1.11 1.91
C PHE A 59 -11.84 -1.82 3.24
N LEU A 60 -11.81 -1.04 4.31
CA LEU A 60 -11.79 -1.54 5.69
C LEU A 60 -13.15 -1.29 6.34
N ASP A 61 -13.73 -2.30 6.98
CA ASP A 61 -15.03 -2.23 7.66
C ASP A 61 -14.95 -1.49 9.00
N ASN A 62 -13.76 -1.46 9.62
CA ASN A 62 -13.55 -0.97 10.97
C ASN A 62 -12.63 0.27 11.05
N VAL A 63 -12.66 1.13 10.02
CA VAL A 63 -11.87 2.37 9.91
C VAL A 63 -11.93 3.25 11.17
N ALA A 64 -13.13 3.48 11.73
CA ALA A 64 -13.28 4.33 12.91
C ALA A 64 -12.54 3.77 14.13
N MET A 65 -12.66 2.45 14.36
CA MET A 65 -11.96 1.76 15.44
C MET A 65 -10.44 1.82 15.24
N LEU A 66 -9.97 1.59 14.01
CA LEU A 66 -8.55 1.65 13.68
C LEU A 66 -8.00 3.07 13.91
N ARG A 67 -8.71 4.11 13.45
CA ARG A 67 -8.29 5.50 13.70
C ARG A 67 -8.15 5.81 15.19
N GLN A 68 -9.11 5.37 16.00
CA GLN A 68 -9.05 5.56 17.45
C GLN A 68 -7.87 4.79 18.07
N ARG A 69 -7.68 3.52 17.69
CA ARG A 69 -6.64 2.64 18.25
C ARG A 69 -5.24 3.15 17.96
N TYR A 70 -5.00 3.60 16.73
CA TYR A 70 -3.70 4.08 16.28
C TYR A 70 -3.52 5.59 16.44
N GLY A 71 -4.47 6.30 17.05
CA GLY A 71 -4.36 7.74 17.31
C GLY A 71 -4.34 8.61 16.04
N LEU A 72 -4.98 8.14 14.97
CA LEU A 72 -5.03 8.82 13.67
C LEU A 72 -6.11 9.91 13.64
N ASN A 73 -5.89 10.91 12.79
CA ASN A 73 -6.88 11.97 12.57
C ASN A 73 -8.15 11.44 11.88
N LYS A 74 -9.24 12.22 11.94
CA LYS A 74 -10.55 11.85 11.37
C LYS A 74 -10.56 11.71 9.84
N THR A 75 -9.55 12.23 9.16
CA THR A 75 -9.42 12.21 7.70
C THR A 75 -8.51 11.10 7.19
N ALA A 76 -7.87 10.32 8.07
CA ALA A 76 -6.94 9.26 7.70
C ALA A 76 -7.66 8.17 6.91
N ASN A 77 -7.32 8.00 5.63
CA ASN A 77 -7.88 6.96 4.78
C ASN A 77 -7.24 5.59 5.06
N GLU A 78 -7.72 4.56 4.36
CA GLU A 78 -7.29 3.18 4.52
C GLU A 78 -5.78 3.01 4.27
N VAL A 79 -5.23 3.72 3.30
CA VAL A 79 -3.78 3.70 3.03
C VAL A 79 -2.98 4.22 4.23
N ALA A 80 -3.37 5.37 4.78
CA ALA A 80 -2.71 5.96 5.95
C ALA A 80 -2.84 5.04 7.18
N ILE A 81 -3.99 4.37 7.33
CA ILE A 81 -4.19 3.37 8.40
C ILE A 81 -3.24 2.19 8.23
N VAL A 82 -3.11 1.63 7.04
CA VAL A 82 -2.21 0.48 6.77
C VAL A 82 -0.75 0.87 7.02
N ILE A 83 -0.33 2.09 6.64
CA ILE A 83 1.03 2.56 6.92
C ILE A 83 1.25 2.68 8.44
N GLU A 84 0.30 3.25 9.19
CA GLU A 84 0.44 3.39 10.66
C GLU A 84 0.44 2.04 11.40
N VAL A 85 -0.37 1.09 10.92
CA VAL A 85 -0.36 -0.31 11.37
C VAL A 85 1.03 -0.92 11.17
N TYR A 86 1.61 -0.79 9.99
CA TYR A 86 2.97 -1.26 9.71
C TYR A 86 4.02 -0.59 10.61
N ARG A 87 3.96 0.74 10.77
CA ARG A 87 4.88 1.47 11.66
C ARG A 87 4.77 1.02 13.10
N THR A 88 3.55 0.77 13.59
CA THR A 88 3.33 0.26 14.94
C THR A 88 3.98 -1.11 15.11
N LEU A 89 3.87 -1.98 14.10
CA LEU A 89 4.55 -3.28 14.09
C LEU A 89 6.08 -3.13 14.12
N ARG A 90 6.63 -2.26 13.27
CA ARG A 90 8.08 -2.02 13.11
C ARG A 90 8.70 -1.37 14.36
N ASP A 91 8.07 -0.31 14.86
CA ASP A 91 8.68 0.62 15.82
C ASP A 91 8.33 0.32 17.28
N ARG A 92 7.22 -0.37 17.59
CA ARG A 92 6.68 -0.40 18.97
C ARG A 92 6.86 -1.68 19.79
N GLY A 93 7.41 -2.78 19.25
CA GLY A 93 7.77 -4.01 20.01
C GLY A 93 6.61 -4.67 20.82
N PRO A 94 6.84 -5.87 21.37
CA PRO A 94 6.61 -7.12 20.64
C PRO A 94 5.12 -7.34 20.32
N TYR A 95 4.55 -6.57 19.38
CA TYR A 95 3.27 -6.96 18.79
C TYR A 95 3.55 -8.06 17.77
N PRO A 96 3.01 -9.27 17.94
CA PRO A 96 3.17 -10.29 16.93
C PRO A 96 2.41 -9.84 15.67
N ALA A 97 2.99 -10.08 14.49
CA ALA A 97 2.48 -9.53 13.22
C ALA A 97 1.03 -9.95 12.94
N ASP A 98 0.63 -11.12 13.44
CA ASP A 98 -0.73 -11.61 13.41
C ASP A 98 -1.69 -10.71 14.21
N GLN A 99 -1.30 -10.12 15.35
CA GLN A 99 -2.18 -9.22 16.10
C GLN A 99 -2.50 -7.94 15.32
N VAL A 100 -1.49 -7.34 14.69
CA VAL A 100 -1.64 -6.03 14.04
C VAL A 100 -2.40 -6.17 12.71
N VAL A 101 -2.12 -7.23 11.94
CA VAL A 101 -2.82 -7.53 10.68
C VAL A 101 -4.25 -8.04 10.94
N ARG A 102 -4.48 -8.81 12.01
CA ARG A 102 -5.82 -9.33 12.36
C ARG A 102 -6.83 -8.22 12.70
N ASP A 103 -6.34 -7.06 13.12
CA ASP A 103 -7.21 -5.92 13.38
C ASP A 103 -7.79 -5.30 12.10
N LEU A 104 -7.18 -5.53 10.94
CA LEU A 104 -7.73 -5.08 9.66
C LEU A 104 -8.90 -5.98 9.26
N SER A 105 -10.10 -5.42 9.25
CA SER A 105 -11.32 -6.12 8.81
C SER A 105 -11.83 -5.49 7.53
N GLY A 106 -12.21 -6.31 6.55
CA GLY A 106 -12.76 -5.85 5.27
C GLY A 106 -12.29 -6.70 4.10
N LYS A 107 -12.64 -6.25 2.89
CA LYS A 107 -12.17 -6.84 1.64
C LYS A 107 -11.09 -5.95 1.06
N PHE A 108 -9.84 -6.34 1.27
CA PHE A 108 -8.70 -5.54 0.84
C PHE A 108 -7.49 -6.37 0.44
N ALA A 109 -6.58 -5.73 -0.29
CA ALA A 109 -5.21 -6.13 -0.53
C ALA A 109 -4.33 -4.88 -0.44
N PHE A 110 -3.07 -5.03 -0.05
CA PHE A 110 -2.12 -3.92 -0.08
C PHE A 110 -0.71 -4.41 -0.36
N LEU A 111 0.11 -3.51 -0.90
CA LEU A 111 1.55 -3.67 -1.07
C LEU A 111 2.22 -2.46 -0.44
N LEU A 112 3.21 -2.72 0.42
CA LEU A 112 3.93 -1.69 1.14
C LEU A 112 5.43 -1.84 0.88
N TYR A 113 6.11 -0.71 0.70
CA TYR A 113 7.56 -0.63 0.65
C TYR A 113 8.03 0.44 1.64
N ASP A 114 8.89 0.05 2.56
CA ASP A 114 9.51 0.94 3.53
C ASP A 114 10.94 1.21 3.09
N SER A 115 11.26 2.46 2.70
CA SER A 115 12.62 2.83 2.30
C SER A 115 13.49 3.27 3.48
N THR A 116 12.97 3.25 4.69
CA THR A 116 13.71 3.58 5.92
C THR A 116 14.31 2.35 6.61
N SER A 117 13.95 1.15 6.16
CA SER A 117 14.41 -0.15 6.67
C SER A 117 15.52 -0.77 5.81
#